data_AF-A0A7S2FCT2-F1
#
_entry.id   AF-A0A7S2FCT2-F1
#
_cell.length_a   1.000
_cell.length_b   1.000
_cell.length_c   1.000
_cell.angle_alpha   90.00
_cell.angle_beta   90.00
_cell.angle_gamma   90.00
#
_symmetry.space_group_name_H-M   'P 1'
#
loop_
_entity.id
_entity.type
_entity.pdbx_description
1 polymer ?
#
loop_
_entity_poly.entity_id
_entity_poly.type
_entity_poly.pdbx_seq_one_letter_code
_entity_poly.pdbx_strand_id
1 'polypeptide(L)'
;MLEVTDEDARAPNRIRFKLVDSQMFAAFDGEWRVQAYSRTRSRTDPSKFDYKSKLSYVVSITPKGLVPVPALEWRIREDVPINLKAVKLASEKRVKKAS
;
A
#
# COMPACT_ATOMS: atom_id res chain seq x y z
N MET A 1 3.44 -11.43 -16.71
CA MET A 1 2.08 -11.97 -16.52
C MET A 1 1.91 -12.14 -15.02
N LEU A 2 1.08 -11.31 -14.38
CA LEU A 2 0.80 -11.46 -12.94
C LEU A 2 -0.22 -12.59 -12.82
N GLU A 3 0.21 -13.73 -12.26
CA GLU A 3 -0.73 -14.78 -11.87
C GLU A 3 -1.55 -14.26 -10.69
N VAL A 4 -2.80 -13.88 -10.97
CA VAL A 4 -3.76 -13.50 -9.95
C VAL A 4 -4.30 -14.79 -9.35
N THR A 5 -4.02 -15.03 -8.07
CA THR A 5 -4.57 -16.20 -7.38
C THR A 5 -6.05 -16.00 -7.06
N ASP A 6 -6.86 -17.06 -7.06
CA ASP A 6 -8.32 -16.99 -6.83
C ASP A 6 -8.72 -16.32 -5.49
N GLU A 7 -7.80 -16.25 -4.52
CA GLU A 7 -8.02 -15.50 -3.28
C GLU A 7 -8.04 -13.97 -3.47
N ASP A 8 -7.23 -13.43 -4.40
CA ASP A 8 -7.14 -11.99 -4.66
C ASP A 8 -8.41 -11.47 -5.35
N ALA A 9 -9.10 -12.31 -6.12
CA ALA A 9 -10.38 -11.99 -6.75
C ALA A 9 -11.52 -11.75 -5.72
N ARG A 10 -11.40 -12.31 -4.50
CA ARG A 10 -12.42 -12.17 -3.44
C ARG A 10 -12.23 -10.93 -2.55
N ALA A 11 -11.12 -10.21 -2.65
CA ALA A 11 -10.80 -9.07 -1.79
C ALA A 11 -10.36 -7.84 -2.62
N PRO A 12 -11.31 -7.09 -3.23
CA PRO A 12 -10.99 -5.99 -4.16
C PRO A 12 -10.24 -4.81 -3.50
N ASN A 13 -10.13 -4.81 -2.18
CA ASN A 13 -9.43 -3.80 -1.39
C ASN A 13 -8.03 -4.24 -0.94
N ARG A 14 -7.46 -5.27 -1.57
CA ARG A 14 -6.17 -5.84 -1.20
C ARG A 14 -5.35 -6.19 -2.44
N ILE A 15 -4.05 -5.96 -2.37
CA ILE A 15 -3.07 -6.41 -3.37
C ILE A 15 -1.98 -7.12 -2.61
N ARG A 16 -1.88 -8.44 -2.78
CA ARG A 16 -0.73 -9.21 -2.31
C ARG A 16 0.32 -9.28 -3.40
N PHE A 17 1.58 -9.31 -2.99
CA PHE A 17 2.68 -9.47 -3.91
C PHE A 17 3.77 -10.32 -3.29
N LYS A 18 4.54 -10.97 -4.16
CA LYS A 18 5.71 -11.75 -3.81
C LYS A 18 6.81 -11.47 -4.83
N LEU A 19 8.01 -11.16 -4.35
CA LEU A 19 9.17 -11.00 -5.20
C LEU A 19 9.62 -12.37 -5.71
N VAL A 20 9.68 -12.53 -7.03
CA VAL A 20 10.03 -13.80 -7.67
C VAL A 20 11.53 -14.06 -7.59
N ASP A 21 12.35 -13.05 -7.86
CA ASP A 21 13.80 -13.14 -7.75
C ASP A 21 14.42 -11.78 -7.39
N SER A 22 15.58 -11.84 -6.74
CA SER A 22 16.37 -10.69 -6.32
C SER A 22 17.80 -11.13 -6.02
N GLN A 23 18.79 -10.30 -6.34
CA GLN A 23 20.16 -10.53 -5.89
C GLN A 23 20.31 -10.36 -4.36
N MET A 24 19.41 -9.59 -3.73
CA MET A 24 19.55 -9.12 -2.35
C MET A 24 18.60 -9.82 -1.38
N PHE A 25 17.41 -10.25 -1.83
CA PHE A 25 16.36 -10.80 -0.98
C PHE A 25 16.02 -12.24 -1.34
N ALA A 26 15.98 -13.10 -0.33
CA ALA A 26 15.49 -14.48 -0.45
C ALA A 26 13.96 -14.50 -0.39
N ALA A 27 13.38 -13.60 0.42
CA ALA A 27 11.95 -13.35 0.44
C ALA A 27 11.70 -11.84 0.57
N PHE A 28 10.75 -11.36 -0.22
CA PHE A 28 10.19 -10.02 -0.10
C PHE A 28 8.74 -10.14 -0.56
N ASP A 29 7.85 -10.36 0.38
CA ASP A 29 6.42 -10.53 0.14
C ASP A 29 5.64 -9.56 1.01
N GLY A 30 4.44 -9.22 0.58
CA GLY A 30 3.70 -8.19 1.27
C GLY A 30 2.32 -7.96 0.73
N GLU A 31 1.68 -6.96 1.33
CA GLU A 31 0.30 -6.65 1.10
C GLU A 31 0.07 -5.14 1.17
N TRP A 32 -0.66 -4.64 0.18
CA TRP A 32 -1.37 -3.38 0.27
C TRP A 32 -2.82 -3.66 0.61
N ARG A 33 -3.39 -2.91 1.56
CA ARG A 33 -4.80 -3.04 1.94
C ARG A 33 -5.45 -1.68 2.15
N VAL A 34 -6.61 -1.48 1.54
CA VAL A 34 -7.46 -0.31 1.73
C VAL A 34 -8.61 -0.65 2.67
N GLN A 35 -8.87 0.24 3.63
CA GLN A 35 -10.01 0.14 4.53
C GLN A 35 -10.76 1.48 4.56
N ALA A 36 -12.09 1.42 4.66
CA ALA A 36 -12.86 2.60 5.01
C ALA A 36 -12.42 3.07 6.41
N TYR A 37 -12.10 4.35 6.55
CA TYR A 37 -11.65 4.93 7.82
C TYR A 37 -12.75 5.74 8.49
N SER A 38 -13.37 6.65 7.73
CA SER A 38 -14.47 7.45 8.25
C SER A 38 -15.41 7.89 7.13
N ARG A 39 -16.66 8.11 7.50
CA ARG A 39 -17.68 8.75 6.67
C ARG A 39 -18.28 9.89 7.48
N THR A 40 -18.11 11.12 7.00
CA THR A 40 -18.63 12.32 7.66
C THR A 40 -19.52 13.08 6.69
N ARG A 41 -20.60 13.70 7.17
CA ARG A 41 -21.43 14.54 6.31
C ARG A 41 -20.60 15.73 5.83
N SER A 42 -20.67 16.05 4.54
CA SER A 42 -19.83 17.12 4.00
C SER A 42 -20.25 18.46 4.60
N ARG A 43 -19.26 19.27 4.97
CA ARG A 43 -19.50 20.61 5.55
C ARG A 43 -19.95 21.62 4.50
N THR A 44 -19.63 21.37 3.24
CA THR A 44 -19.94 22.26 2.10
C THR A 44 -21.22 21.87 1.39
N ASP A 45 -21.53 20.58 1.32
CA ASP A 45 -22.76 20.06 0.70
C ASP A 45 -23.43 19.04 1.64
N PRO A 46 -24.46 19.45 2.40
CA PRO A 46 -25.16 18.55 3.31
C PRO A 46 -25.82 17.36 2.62
N SER A 47 -25.98 17.31 1.30
CA SER A 47 -26.50 16.11 0.61
C SER A 47 -25.44 15.02 0.42
N LYS A 48 -24.15 15.36 0.61
CA LYS A 48 -23.00 14.48 0.35
C LYS A 48 -22.30 14.02 1.63
N PHE A 49 -21.49 12.97 1.47
CA PHE A 49 -20.61 12.46 2.51
C PHE A 49 -19.15 12.53 2.04
N ASP A 50 -18.27 12.99 2.93
CA ASP A 50 -16.82 12.90 2.78
C ASP A 50 -16.36 11.55 3.32
N TYR A 51 -15.67 10.78 2.48
CA TYR A 51 -15.11 9.49 2.84
C TYR A 51 -13.60 9.63 3.02
N LYS A 52 -13.09 9.03 4.10
CA LYS A 52 -11.65 8.84 4.28
C LYS A 52 -11.34 7.35 4.22
N SER A 53 -10.22 7.04 3.59
CA SER A 53 -9.69 5.68 3.51
C SER A 53 -8.36 5.60 4.25
N LYS A 54 -8.08 4.43 4.83
CA LYS A 54 -6.79 4.08 5.40
C LYS A 54 -6.12 3.08 4.46
N LEU A 55 -4.89 3.37 4.06
CA LEU A 55 -4.03 2.46 3.31
C LEU A 55 -2.98 1.87 4.25
N SER A 56 -2.91 0.55 4.29
CA SER A 56 -1.89 -0.21 5.01
C SER A 56 -0.94 -0.87 4.02
N TYR A 57 0.35 -0.83 4.34
CA TYR A 57 1.42 -1.51 3.61
C TYR A 57 2.22 -2.34 4.60
N VAL A 58 2.27 -3.65 4.37
CA VAL A 58 2.96 -4.62 5.24
C VAL A 58 3.89 -5.44 4.37
N VAL A 59 5.12 -5.65 4.83
CA VAL A 59 6.13 -6.47 4.15
C VAL A 59 6.84 -7.41 5.11
N SER A 60 7.07 -8.62 4.64
CA SER A 60 7.92 -9.64 5.24
C SER A 60 9.18 -9.73 4.39
N ILE A 61 10.35 -9.60 5.01
CA ILE A 61 11.62 -9.54 4.28
C ILE A 61 12.61 -10.54 4.88
N THR A 62 13.23 -11.32 4.01
CA THR A 62 14.36 -12.18 4.35
C THR A 62 15.51 -11.85 3.39
N PRO A 63 16.61 -11.25 3.88
CA PRO A 63 17.78 -10.97 3.05
C PRO A 63 18.53 -12.26 2.64
N LYS A 64 19.26 -12.20 1.51
CA LYS A 64 20.25 -13.22 1.15
C LYS A 64 21.58 -12.90 1.85
N GLY A 65 22.18 -13.91 2.51
CA GLY A 65 23.48 -13.76 3.16
C GLY A 65 23.47 -12.84 4.39
N LEU A 66 24.66 -12.41 4.81
CA LEU A 66 24.82 -11.51 5.95
C LEU A 66 24.50 -10.07 5.51
N VAL A 67 23.24 -9.67 5.68
CA VAL A 67 22.82 -8.27 5.48
C VAL A 67 22.73 -7.57 6.84
N PRO A 68 23.29 -6.35 6.97
CA PRO A 68 23.11 -5.54 8.17
C PRO A 68 21.64 -5.13 8.30
N VAL A 69 20.88 -5.85 9.13
CA VAL A 69 19.46 -5.59 9.41
C VAL A 69 19.19 -4.10 9.73
N PRO A 70 20.02 -3.39 10.53
CA PRO A 70 19.77 -1.97 10.81
C PRO A 70 19.80 -1.07 9.56
N ALA A 71 20.70 -1.34 8.61
CA ALA A 71 20.80 -0.55 7.38
C ALA A 71 19.58 -0.79 6.47
N LEU A 72 19.13 -2.04 6.39
CA LEU A 72 17.92 -2.41 5.66
C LEU A 72 16.67 -1.76 6.27
N GLU A 73 16.50 -1.86 7.59
CA GLU A 73 15.40 -1.23 8.31
C GLU A 73 15.41 0.30 8.14
N TRP A 74 16.59 0.92 8.20
CA TRP A 74 16.73 2.36 7.97
C TRP A 74 16.24 2.75 6.57
N ARG A 75 16.67 2.01 5.55
CA ARG A 75 16.24 2.28 4.17
C ARG A 75 14.72 2.14 4.00
N ILE A 76 14.12 1.10 4.60
CA ILE A 76 12.67 0.89 4.59
C ILE A 76 11.94 2.03 5.32
N ARG A 77 12.48 2.45 6.47
CA ARG A 77 11.90 3.54 7.27
C ARG A 77 11.89 4.88 6.52
N GLU A 78 12.87 5.12 5.65
CA GLU A 78 12.89 6.32 4.79
C GLU A 78 11.95 6.20 3.58
N ASP A 79 12.03 5.08 2.85
CA ASP A 79 11.35 4.94 1.56
C ASP A 79 9.84 4.71 1.71
N VAL A 80 9.39 3.92 2.69
CA VAL A 80 7.97 3.53 2.82
C VAL A 80 7.04 4.73 3.06
N PRO A 81 7.33 5.68 3.98
CA PRO A 81 6.48 6.84 4.18
C PRO A 81 6.35 7.72 2.93
N ILE A 82 7.42 7.85 2.13
CA ILE A 82 7.41 8.64 0.90
C ILE A 82 6.49 7.99 -0.13
N ASN A 83 6.60 6.66 -0.31
CA ASN A 83 5.73 5.90 -1.20
C ASN A 83 4.25 6.02 -0.80
N LEU A 84 3.93 5.88 0.49
CA LEU A 84 2.57 6.04 0.99
C LEU A 84 2.01 7.45 0.75
N LYS A 85 2.82 8.49 0.96
CA LYS A 85 2.45 9.87 0.66
C LYS A 85 2.18 10.07 -0.83
N ALA A 86 3.02 9.51 -1.70
CA ALA A 86 2.83 9.61 -3.15
C ALA A 86 1.51 8.95 -3.60
N VAL A 87 1.19 7.76 -3.08
CA VAL A 87 -0.08 7.07 -3.38
C VAL A 87 -1.28 7.90 -2.91
N LYS A 88 -1.20 8.49 -1.71
CA LYS A 88 -2.24 9.40 -1.21
C LYS A 88 -2.46 10.58 -2.15
N LEU A 89 -1.39 11.30 -2.50
CA LEU A 89 -1.47 12.49 -3.37
C LEU A 89 -2.03 12.14 -4.75
N ALA A 90 -1.58 11.03 -5.35
CA ALA A 90 -2.07 10.57 -6.63
C ALA A 90 -3.58 10.23 -6.58
N SER A 91 -4.02 9.57 -5.51
CA SER A 91 -5.41 9.19 -5.31
C SER A 91 -6.32 10.41 -5.12
N GLU A 92 -5.92 11.35 -4.26
CA GLU A 92 -6.66 12.60 -4.02
C GLU A 92 -6.74 13.47 -5.28
N LYS A 93 -5.65 13.51 -6.06
CA LYS A 93 -5.64 14.20 -7.37
C LYS A 93 -6.63 13.58 -8.36
N ARG A 94 -6.77 12.24 -8.37
CA ARG A 94 -7.73 11.55 -9.24
C ARG A 94 -9.17 11.87 -8.86
N VAL A 95 -9.49 11.90 -7.56
CA VAL A 95 -10.84 12.30 -7.10
C VAL A 95 -11.17 13.71 -7.58
N LYS A 96 -10.26 14.68 -7.40
CA LYS A 96 -10.46 16.07 -7.85
C LYS A 96 -10.68 16.22 -9.36
N LYS A 97 -10.08 15.35 -10.18
CA LYS A 97 -10.29 15.34 -11.63
C LYS A 97 -11.62 14.72 -12.07
N ALA A 98 -12.19 13.85 -11.23
CA ALA A 98 -13.43 13.15 -11.49
C ALA A 98 -14.66 13.84 -10.86
N SER A 99 -14.44 14.95 -10.14
CA SER A 99 -15.47 15.78 -9.49
C SER A 99 -15.73 17.03 -10.31
#